data_AF-A0AAV9Z9G6-F1
#
_entry.id   AF-A0AAV9Z9G6-F1
#
_cell.length_a   1.000
_cell.length_b   1.000
_cell.length_c   1.000
_cell.angle_alpha   90.00
_cell.angle_beta   90.00
_cell.angle_gamma   90.00
#
_symmetry.space_group_name_H-M   'P 1'
#
loop_
_entity.id
_entity.type
_entity.pdbx_description
1 polymer ?
#
loop_
_entity_poly.entity_id
_entity_poly.type
_entity_poly.pdbx_seq_one_letter_code
_entity_poly.pdbx_strand_id
1 'polypeptide(L)'
;SILSALRISDDVKTVIKQQADSVGLDCRRFGLDQVQQDQALELIISLNMHIPSELERDARSKLVIISADHNSVNWYDPVKKKSDQSNPIKFERWRRVYQCLSGSDNTVGHHAGKRRDMAWKDVGCPFWVKLTTTHHGKKADSMILTIDEVLGELTHSAECQHLTEMEINPRIPLHPEFREYAISLLEIRVPLTQLKQLCRAWAEEKWGASPGDNHFRHILSSHETTSLYRTISRKQGIPQAAPQDN
;
A
#
# COMPACT_ATOMS: atom_id res chain seq x y z
N SER A 1 -8.52 21.61 4.56
CA SER A 1 -9.06 20.49 5.37
C SER A 1 -8.63 19.18 4.74
N ILE A 2 -8.86 18.01 5.34
CA ILE A 2 -8.55 16.73 4.66
C ILE A 2 -9.42 16.56 3.40
N LEU A 3 -10.70 16.94 3.47
CA LEU A 3 -11.63 16.89 2.33
C LEU A 3 -11.13 17.66 1.10
N SER A 4 -10.43 18.78 1.28
CA SER A 4 -9.85 19.53 0.16
C SER A 4 -8.64 18.83 -0.48
N ALA A 5 -8.00 17.90 0.22
CA ALA A 5 -6.91 17.09 -0.32
C ALA A 5 -7.40 15.83 -1.05
N LEU A 6 -8.63 15.38 -0.77
CA LEU A 6 -9.23 14.21 -1.42
C LEU A 6 -9.51 14.51 -2.89
N ARG A 7 -9.13 13.56 -3.75
CA ARG A 7 -9.29 13.60 -5.20
C ARG A 7 -10.59 12.89 -5.60
N ILE A 8 -11.72 13.35 -5.08
CA ILE A 8 -13.06 12.78 -5.30
C ILE A 8 -14.00 13.87 -5.78
N SER A 9 -15.14 13.49 -6.36
CA SER A 9 -16.17 14.45 -6.78
C SER A 9 -16.75 15.22 -5.59
N ASP A 10 -17.33 16.39 -5.86
CA ASP A 10 -17.92 17.24 -4.81
C ASP A 10 -19.18 16.60 -4.19
N ASP A 11 -19.88 15.74 -4.94
CA ASP A 11 -20.99 14.93 -4.44
C ASP A 11 -20.50 13.98 -3.35
N VAL A 12 -19.39 13.25 -3.59
CA VAL A 12 -18.82 12.33 -2.58
C VAL A 12 -18.29 13.12 -1.38
N LYS A 13 -17.68 14.30 -1.57
CA LYS A 13 -17.28 15.16 -0.44
C LYS A 13 -18.48 15.57 0.40
N THR A 14 -19.62 15.85 -0.23
CA THR A 14 -20.86 16.20 0.45
C THR A 14 -21.38 15.03 1.27
N VAL A 15 -21.36 13.82 0.71
CA VAL A 15 -21.72 12.58 1.43
C VAL A 15 -20.81 12.35 2.63
N ILE A 16 -19.48 12.43 2.47
CA ILE A 16 -18.53 12.27 3.57
C ILE A 16 -18.79 13.31 4.66
N LYS A 17 -19.07 14.57 4.28
CA LYS A 17 -19.36 15.63 5.25
C LYS A 17 -20.64 15.32 6.03
N GLN A 18 -21.72 14.93 5.34
CA GLN A 18 -22.99 14.57 5.99
C GLN A 18 -22.83 13.37 6.93
N GLN A 19 -22.05 12.36 6.53
CA GLN A 19 -21.76 11.20 7.37
C GLN A 19 -20.93 11.61 8.61
N ALA A 20 -19.90 12.43 8.40
CA ALA A 20 -19.08 12.96 9.50
C ALA A 20 -19.89 13.82 10.47
N ASP A 21 -20.85 14.61 9.98
CA ASP A 21 -21.72 15.45 10.81
C ASP A 21 -22.79 14.63 11.58
N SER A 22 -23.18 13.46 11.07
CA SER A 22 -24.25 12.62 11.64
C SER A 22 -23.73 11.52 12.56
N VAL A 23 -22.77 10.73 12.09
CA VAL A 23 -22.23 9.56 12.80
C VAL A 23 -20.84 9.85 13.39
N GLY A 24 -20.13 10.84 12.83
CA GLY A 24 -18.72 11.04 13.10
C GLY A 24 -17.83 10.25 12.14
N LEU A 25 -16.52 10.50 12.23
CA LEU A 25 -15.51 9.72 11.52
C LEU A 25 -15.01 8.58 12.40
N ASP A 26 -14.63 7.46 11.78
CA ASP A 26 -13.90 6.41 12.47
C ASP A 26 -12.57 6.95 12.95
N CYS A 27 -12.35 6.94 14.26
CA CYS A 27 -11.10 7.40 14.87
C CYS A 27 -10.62 6.36 15.87
N ARG A 28 -9.48 5.73 15.57
CA ARG A 28 -8.81 4.79 16.47
C ARG A 28 -7.42 5.28 16.79
N ARG A 29 -7.14 5.42 18.07
CA ARG A 29 -5.83 5.81 18.60
C ARG A 29 -5.23 4.62 19.33
N PHE A 30 -3.95 4.41 19.12
CA PHE A 30 -3.23 3.29 19.68
C PHE A 30 -2.09 3.82 20.55
N GLY A 31 -1.97 3.23 21.73
CA GLY A 31 -0.88 3.43 22.67
C GLY A 31 0.33 2.57 22.32
N LEU A 32 1.39 2.70 23.11
CA LEU A 32 2.70 2.14 22.80
C LEU A 32 2.87 0.68 23.22
N ASP A 33 1.87 0.07 23.83
CA ASP A 33 1.95 -1.34 24.26
C ASP A 33 1.78 -2.30 23.07
N GLN A 34 2.37 -3.49 23.19
CA GLN A 34 2.39 -4.48 22.12
C GLN A 34 0.99 -4.88 21.65
N VAL A 35 0.03 -5.04 22.59
CA VAL A 35 -1.33 -5.47 22.25
C VAL A 35 -2.02 -4.43 21.37
N GLN A 36 -1.88 -3.15 21.69
CA GLN A 36 -2.46 -2.08 20.88
C GLN A 36 -1.76 -1.92 19.53
N GLN A 37 -0.45 -2.15 19.47
CA GLN A 37 0.28 -2.12 18.19
C GLN A 37 -0.08 -3.31 17.29
N ASP A 38 -0.29 -4.50 17.86
CA ASP A 38 -0.78 -5.67 17.12
C ASP A 38 -2.19 -5.41 16.55
N GLN A 39 -3.10 -4.85 17.35
CA GLN A 39 -4.43 -4.44 16.89
C GLN A 39 -4.39 -3.38 15.79
N ALA A 40 -3.45 -2.43 15.89
CA ALA A 40 -3.26 -1.42 14.87
C ALA A 40 -2.79 -2.05 13.54
N LEU A 41 -1.85 -3.00 13.62
CA LEU A 41 -1.35 -3.71 12.46
C LEU A 41 -2.43 -4.58 11.81
N GLU A 42 -3.20 -5.34 12.62
CA GLU A 42 -4.34 -6.12 12.14
C GLU A 42 -5.37 -5.25 11.41
N LEU A 43 -5.66 -4.07 11.94
CA LEU A 43 -6.54 -3.11 11.29
C LEU A 43 -5.99 -2.67 9.93
N ILE A 44 -4.72 -2.27 9.85
CA ILE A 44 -4.08 -1.85 8.60
C ILE A 44 -4.13 -2.96 7.55
N ILE A 45 -3.86 -4.21 7.96
CA ILE A 45 -3.95 -5.38 7.09
C ILE A 45 -5.39 -5.58 6.60
N SER A 46 -6.38 -5.51 7.50
CA SER A 46 -7.80 -5.68 7.15
C SER A 46 -8.33 -4.61 6.18
N LEU A 47 -7.76 -3.40 6.24
CA LEU A 47 -8.06 -2.30 5.32
C LEU A 47 -7.31 -2.42 3.99
N ASN A 48 -6.48 -3.46 3.81
CA ASN A 48 -5.60 -3.66 2.66
C ASN A 48 -4.72 -2.43 2.38
N MET A 49 -4.25 -1.80 3.46
CA MET A 49 -3.36 -0.66 3.40
C MET A 49 -1.92 -1.14 3.32
N HIS A 50 -1.16 -0.50 2.44
CA HIS A 50 0.30 -0.65 2.42
C HIS A 50 0.90 0.46 3.26
N ILE A 51 2.06 0.20 3.86
CA ILE A 51 2.89 1.23 4.45
C ILE A 51 4.24 1.13 3.76
N PRO A 52 4.74 2.20 3.11
CA PRO A 52 6.05 2.18 2.49
C PRO A 52 7.10 1.59 3.44
N SER A 53 8.02 0.78 2.88
CA SER A 53 9.09 0.02 3.56
C SER A 53 8.71 -1.09 4.52
N GLU A 54 7.50 -1.12 5.09
CA GLU A 54 7.10 -2.14 6.07
C GLU A 54 6.13 -3.17 5.49
N LEU A 55 5.15 -2.71 4.73
CA LEU A 55 4.11 -3.54 4.14
C LEU A 55 4.13 -3.35 2.63
N GLU A 56 4.51 -4.41 1.92
CA GLU A 56 4.44 -4.43 0.46
C GLU A 56 3.01 -4.10 0.01
N ARG A 57 2.91 -3.20 -0.96
CA ARG A 57 1.62 -2.85 -1.52
C ARG A 57 1.10 -4.00 -2.36
N ASP A 58 -0.06 -4.53 -1.98
CA ASP A 58 -0.81 -5.42 -2.84
C ASP A 58 -1.11 -4.70 -4.16
N ALA A 59 -0.74 -5.31 -5.29
CA ALA A 59 -1.06 -4.79 -6.61
C ALA A 59 -2.57 -4.65 -6.84
N ARG A 60 -3.40 -5.35 -6.05
CA ARG A 60 -4.86 -5.22 -6.02
C ARG A 60 -5.39 -4.19 -5.02
N SER A 61 -4.53 -3.55 -4.24
CA SER A 61 -4.97 -2.59 -3.23
C SER A 61 -5.68 -1.41 -3.88
N LYS A 62 -6.92 -1.18 -3.44
CA LYS A 62 -7.71 -0.04 -3.92
C LYS A 62 -7.22 1.30 -3.43
N LEU A 63 -6.31 1.29 -2.47
CA LEU A 63 -5.89 2.45 -1.72
C LEU A 63 -4.58 3.00 -2.26
N VAL A 64 -4.57 4.29 -2.56
CA VAL A 64 -3.36 5.06 -2.88
C VAL A 64 -3.10 6.11 -1.82
N ILE A 65 -1.82 6.35 -1.53
CA ILE A 65 -1.41 7.55 -0.80
C ILE A 65 -1.55 8.74 -1.74
N ILE A 66 -2.44 9.68 -1.41
CA ILE A 66 -2.65 10.91 -2.19
C ILE A 66 -1.88 12.10 -1.63
N SER A 67 -1.54 12.05 -0.34
CA SER A 67 -0.80 13.07 0.38
C SER A 67 -0.02 12.40 1.51
N ALA A 68 1.20 12.87 1.73
CA ALA A 68 2.04 12.47 2.84
C ALA A 68 2.80 13.70 3.34
N ASP A 69 2.81 13.89 4.65
CA ASP A 69 3.64 14.87 5.31
C ASP A 69 4.30 14.26 6.55
N HIS A 70 5.26 14.97 7.14
CA HIS A 70 5.90 14.57 8.37
C HIS A 70 6.30 15.77 9.21
N ASN A 71 6.51 15.51 10.51
CA ASN A 71 7.08 16.46 11.43
C ASN A 71 7.94 15.75 12.49
N SER A 72 9.05 16.39 12.88
CA SER A 72 9.90 15.87 13.93
C SER A 72 9.22 15.97 15.29
N VAL A 73 9.29 14.90 16.07
CA VAL A 73 8.78 14.83 17.44
C VAL A 73 9.96 14.57 18.37
N ASN A 74 10.12 15.44 19.37
CA ASN A 74 11.11 15.23 20.41
C ASN A 74 10.53 14.30 21.46
N TRP A 75 11.25 13.22 21.74
CA TRP A 75 10.96 12.35 22.87
C TRP A 75 11.95 12.62 24.00
N TYR A 76 11.40 12.75 25.19
CA TYR A 76 12.13 13.04 26.40
C TYR A 76 12.04 11.83 27.31
N ASP A 77 13.20 11.35 27.74
CA ASP A 77 13.29 10.24 28.69
C ASP A 77 12.57 10.62 30.00
N PRO A 78 11.48 9.93 30.37
CA PRO A 78 10.70 10.27 31.55
C PRO A 78 11.48 10.08 32.86
N VAL A 79 12.58 9.31 32.84
CA VAL A 79 13.41 9.03 34.02
C VAL A 79 14.43 10.15 34.26
N LYS A 80 14.80 10.92 33.23
CA LYS A 80 15.80 11.99 33.35
C LYS A 80 15.15 13.30 33.83
N LYS A 81 15.78 13.94 34.82
CA LYS A 81 15.40 15.29 35.27
C LYS A 81 15.44 16.26 34.08
N LYS A 82 14.47 17.18 34.01
CA LYS A 82 14.36 18.18 32.92
C LYS A 82 15.65 18.98 32.68
N SER A 83 16.49 19.17 33.71
CA SER A 83 17.78 19.87 33.62
C SER A 83 18.85 19.11 32.83
N ASP A 84 18.75 17.78 32.72
CA ASP A 84 19.74 16.91 32.02
C ASP A 84 19.28 16.48 30.62
N GLN A 85 18.14 17.00 30.13
CA GLN A 85 17.59 16.66 28.81
C GLN A 85 18.23 17.48 27.67
N SER A 86 19.55 17.59 27.66
CA SER A 86 20.29 18.41 26.68
C SER A 86 20.18 17.89 25.23
N ASN A 87 19.80 16.62 25.03
CA ASN A 87 19.63 16.02 23.70
C ASN A 87 18.39 15.12 23.65
N PRO A 88 17.21 15.63 23.21
CA PRO A 88 16.04 14.80 22.98
C PRO A 88 16.27 13.82 21.83
N ILE A 89 15.74 12.60 21.97
CA ILE A 89 15.70 11.66 20.85
C ILE A 89 14.67 12.20 19.85
N LYS A 90 15.08 12.34 18.60
CA LYS A 90 14.21 12.84 17.53
C LYS A 90 13.61 11.68 16.77
N PHE A 91 12.29 11.60 16.78
CA PHE A 91 11.52 10.74 15.91
C PHE A 91 10.85 11.56 14.81
N GLU A 92 10.45 10.91 13.73
CA GLU A 92 9.58 11.53 12.73
C GLU A 92 8.19 10.94 12.83
N ARG A 93 7.21 11.83 12.98
CA ARG A 93 5.81 11.47 12.85
C ARG A 93 5.36 11.74 11.42
N TRP A 94 4.92 10.70 10.74
CA TRP A 94 4.40 10.76 9.39
C TRP A 94 2.88 10.72 9.41
N ARG A 95 2.24 11.54 8.57
CA ARG A 95 0.79 11.46 8.31
C ARG A 95 0.59 11.17 6.83
N ARG A 96 -0.06 10.06 6.52
CA ARG A 96 -0.35 9.61 5.16
C ARG A 96 -1.85 9.55 4.97
N VAL A 97 -2.35 10.21 3.93
CA VAL A 97 -3.76 10.14 3.54
C VAL A 97 -3.87 9.15 2.39
N TYR A 98 -4.58 8.06 2.66
CA TYR A 98 -4.97 7.06 1.68
C TYR A 98 -6.38 7.36 1.19
N GLN A 99 -6.62 7.09 -0.08
CA GLN A 99 -7.91 7.24 -0.71
C GLN A 99 -8.20 6.02 -1.59
N CYS A 100 -9.45 5.57 -1.58
CA CYS A 100 -9.90 4.60 -2.56
C CYS A 100 -9.91 5.21 -3.97
N LEU A 101 -9.26 4.55 -4.91
CA LEU A 101 -9.21 4.96 -6.30
C LEU A 101 -10.59 4.89 -6.97
N SER A 102 -11.45 3.96 -6.56
CA SER A 102 -12.80 3.82 -7.10
C SER A 102 -13.74 4.99 -6.78
N GLY A 103 -13.31 5.97 -5.96
CA GLY A 103 -14.03 7.24 -5.76
C GLY A 103 -13.50 8.39 -6.62
N SER A 104 -12.60 8.09 -7.55
CA SER A 104 -11.95 9.07 -8.40
C SER A 104 -11.88 8.58 -9.83
N ASP A 105 -12.42 9.36 -10.76
CA ASP A 105 -12.23 9.08 -12.18
C ASP A 105 -10.75 9.33 -12.57
N ASN A 106 -10.08 8.27 -13.00
CA ASN A 106 -8.68 8.34 -13.44
C ASN A 106 -8.53 8.73 -14.91
N THR A 107 -9.63 8.96 -15.63
CA THR A 107 -9.62 9.37 -17.04
C THR A 107 -9.79 10.88 -17.20
N VAL A 108 -10.27 11.59 -16.17
CA VAL A 108 -10.54 13.04 -16.21
C VAL A 108 -9.85 13.80 -15.07
N GLY A 109 -9.72 15.11 -15.26
CA GLY A 109 -9.13 16.02 -14.27
C GLY A 109 -7.60 16.11 -14.32
N HIS A 110 -7.04 16.91 -13.41
CA HIS A 110 -5.61 17.27 -13.40
C HIS A 110 -4.66 16.08 -13.10
N HIS A 111 -5.23 14.95 -12.67
CA HIS A 111 -4.54 13.72 -12.30
C HIS A 111 -4.93 12.50 -13.13
N ALA A 112 -5.57 12.71 -14.30
CA ALA A 112 -5.88 11.62 -15.21
C ALA A 112 -4.62 10.78 -15.50
N GLY A 113 -4.74 9.47 -15.32
CA GLY A 113 -3.67 8.50 -15.50
C GLY A 113 -3.23 8.48 -16.95
N LYS A 114 -2.00 8.93 -17.21
CA LYS A 114 -1.37 8.79 -18.55
C LYS A 114 -0.86 7.37 -18.83
N ARG A 115 -0.93 6.46 -17.85
CA ARG A 115 -0.33 5.12 -17.90
C ARG A 115 -1.41 4.04 -18.00
N ARG A 116 -1.03 2.90 -18.60
CA ARG A 116 -1.86 1.69 -18.85
C ARG A 116 -2.34 0.95 -17.59
N ASP A 117 -2.42 1.60 -16.44
CA ASP A 117 -3.12 1.00 -15.31
C ASP A 117 -4.61 1.00 -15.70
N MET A 118 -5.32 -0.12 -15.47
CA MET A 118 -6.68 -0.30 -15.97
C MET A 118 -7.56 0.90 -15.58
N ALA A 119 -8.26 1.47 -16.55
CA ALA A 119 -9.26 2.51 -16.28
C ALA A 119 -10.28 1.92 -15.31
N TRP A 120 -10.49 2.56 -14.16
CA TRP A 120 -11.52 2.15 -13.21
C TRP A 120 -12.66 3.13 -13.27
N LYS A 121 -13.88 2.61 -13.21
CA LYS A 121 -15.08 3.43 -13.14
C LYS A 121 -15.10 4.15 -11.80
N ASP A 122 -15.30 5.47 -11.84
CA ASP A 122 -15.67 6.21 -10.63
C ASP A 122 -17.06 5.75 -10.18
N VAL A 123 -17.09 5.07 -9.03
CA VAL A 123 -18.33 4.61 -8.38
C VAL A 123 -18.61 5.43 -7.12
N GLY A 124 -17.95 6.59 -6.97
CA GLY A 124 -18.20 7.52 -5.87
C GLY A 124 -17.85 6.95 -4.50
N CYS A 125 -16.86 6.06 -4.41
CA CYS A 125 -16.46 5.45 -3.14
C CYS A 125 -15.99 6.52 -2.12
N PRO A 126 -16.63 6.63 -0.94
CA PRO A 126 -16.29 7.65 0.05
C PRO A 126 -15.06 7.29 0.90
N PHE A 127 -14.50 6.10 0.73
CA PHE A 127 -13.43 5.58 1.59
C PHE A 127 -12.16 6.44 1.50
N TRP A 128 -11.69 6.89 2.65
CA TRP A 128 -10.38 7.49 2.84
C TRP A 128 -9.89 7.27 4.26
N VAL A 129 -8.58 7.24 4.45
CA VAL A 129 -7.99 7.04 5.77
C VAL A 129 -6.69 7.81 5.93
N LYS A 130 -6.60 8.60 6.99
CA LYS A 130 -5.38 9.22 7.48
C LYS A 130 -4.73 8.29 8.49
N LEU A 131 -3.55 7.79 8.13
CA LEU A 131 -2.68 6.99 8.99
C LEU A 131 -1.59 7.88 9.58
N THR A 132 -1.41 7.84 10.89
CA THR A 132 -0.31 8.50 11.59
C THR A 132 0.63 7.45 12.17
N THR A 133 1.92 7.51 11.83
CA THR A 133 2.95 6.59 12.32
C THR A 133 4.17 7.35 12.83
N THR A 134 4.91 6.76 13.77
CA THR A 134 6.18 7.30 14.27
C THR A 134 7.33 6.40 13.82
N HIS A 135 8.42 7.00 13.36
CA HIS A 135 9.56 6.30 12.76
C HIS A 135 10.90 6.67 13.42
N HIS A 136 11.86 5.72 13.42
CA HIS A 136 13.24 5.92 13.86
C HIS A 136 14.11 6.51 12.74
N GLY A 137 13.75 7.68 12.21
CA GLY A 137 14.57 8.37 11.22
C GLY A 137 13.83 9.35 10.33
N LYS A 138 14.61 10.13 9.56
CA LYS A 138 14.11 11.18 8.67
C LYS A 138 13.46 10.69 7.37
N LYS A 139 13.70 9.42 7.01
CA LYS A 139 13.23 8.86 5.74
C LYS A 139 11.86 8.23 5.94
N ALA A 140 10.98 8.37 4.93
CA ALA A 140 9.68 7.70 4.91
C ALA A 140 9.82 6.17 5.03
N ASP A 141 10.97 5.65 4.59
CA ASP A 141 11.33 4.24 4.56
C ASP A 141 12.10 3.78 5.81
N SER A 142 12.17 4.64 6.84
CA SER A 142 12.79 4.26 8.11
C SER A 142 11.84 3.38 8.92
N MET A 143 12.43 2.52 9.76
CA MET A 143 11.71 1.55 10.58
C MET A 143 10.55 2.21 11.35
N ILE A 144 9.35 1.66 11.18
CA ILE A 144 8.19 2.06 11.98
C ILE A 144 8.38 1.62 13.42
N LEU A 145 8.22 2.57 14.32
CA LEU A 145 8.20 2.31 15.76
C LEU A 145 6.77 2.06 16.23
N THR A 146 5.84 2.93 15.82
CA THR A 146 4.45 2.84 16.24
C THR A 146 3.47 3.32 15.18
N ILE A 147 2.27 2.76 15.25
CA ILE A 147 1.06 3.29 14.63
C ILE A 147 0.33 4.08 15.72
N ASP A 148 0.15 5.38 15.49
CA ASP A 148 -0.41 6.28 16.50
C ASP A 148 -1.94 6.44 16.33
N GLU A 149 -2.39 6.59 15.07
CA GLU A 149 -3.79 6.91 14.76
C GLU A 149 -4.20 6.39 13.38
N VAL A 150 -5.40 5.85 13.30
CA VAL A 150 -6.14 5.56 12.06
C VAL A 150 -7.45 6.36 12.13
N LEU A 151 -7.62 7.32 11.21
CA LEU A 151 -8.77 8.22 11.16
C LEU A 151 -9.34 8.29 9.76
N GLY A 152 -10.65 8.15 9.57
CA GLY A 152 -11.26 8.44 8.27
C GLY A 152 -12.67 7.89 8.08
N GLU A 153 -13.05 7.72 6.83
CA GLU A 153 -14.22 6.95 6.42
C GLU A 153 -13.74 5.57 5.99
N LEU A 154 -13.95 4.56 6.85
CA LEU A 154 -13.39 3.22 6.65
C LEU A 154 -14.36 2.28 5.92
N THR A 155 -15.49 2.79 5.44
CA THR A 155 -16.50 1.99 4.73
C THR A 155 -16.41 2.23 3.23
N HIS A 156 -16.15 1.17 2.47
CA HIS A 156 -16.29 1.19 1.01
C HIS A 156 -17.77 1.16 0.61
N SER A 157 -18.13 1.84 -0.49
CA SER A 157 -19.45 1.66 -1.10
C SER A 157 -19.65 0.22 -1.59
N ALA A 158 -20.90 -0.23 -1.68
CA ALA A 158 -21.22 -1.58 -2.16
C ALA A 158 -20.71 -1.78 -3.59
N GLU A 159 -20.88 -0.78 -4.45
CA GLU A 159 -20.37 -0.76 -5.82
C GLU A 159 -18.86 -0.89 -5.84
N CYS A 160 -18.16 -0.19 -4.94
CA CYS A 160 -16.72 -0.33 -4.80
C CYS A 160 -16.34 -1.76 -4.40
N GLN A 161 -17.05 -2.40 -3.47
CA GLN A 161 -16.75 -3.79 -3.07
C GLN A 161 -16.92 -4.77 -4.23
N HIS A 162 -17.89 -4.56 -5.11
CA HIS A 162 -18.13 -5.38 -6.30
C HIS A 162 -17.10 -5.17 -7.43
N LEU A 163 -16.31 -4.09 -7.41
CA LEU A 163 -15.21 -3.91 -8.36
C LEU A 163 -14.06 -4.87 -8.01
N THR A 164 -13.97 -5.99 -8.73
CA THR A 164 -12.97 -7.03 -8.50
C THR A 164 -11.58 -6.69 -9.07
N GLU A 165 -11.53 -5.78 -10.05
CA GLU A 165 -10.35 -5.57 -10.89
C GLU A 165 -9.74 -4.20 -10.70
N MET A 166 -8.69 -4.14 -9.89
CA MET A 166 -7.75 -3.04 -9.90
C MET A 166 -6.35 -3.62 -9.89
N GLU A 167 -5.88 -4.18 -11.01
CA GLU A 167 -4.46 -4.50 -11.17
C GLU A 167 -3.70 -3.19 -11.36
N ILE A 168 -2.99 -2.78 -10.32
CA ILE A 168 -2.00 -1.72 -10.40
C ILE A 168 -0.68 -2.38 -10.79
N ASN A 169 -0.01 -1.88 -11.82
CA ASN A 169 1.33 -2.36 -12.10
C ASN A 169 2.23 -2.06 -10.89
N PRO A 170 2.95 -3.06 -10.36
CA PRO A 170 3.89 -2.82 -9.27
C PRO A 170 4.87 -1.72 -9.68
N ARG A 171 5.01 -0.68 -8.84
CA ARG A 171 5.80 0.53 -9.16
C ARG A 171 7.25 0.21 -9.50
N ILE A 172 7.80 -0.79 -8.81
CA ILE A 172 9.16 -1.27 -8.97
C ILE A 172 9.08 -2.61 -9.73
N PRO A 173 9.71 -2.75 -10.91
CA PRO A 173 9.72 -4.02 -11.63
C PRO A 173 10.54 -5.08 -10.88
N LEU A 174 10.30 -6.36 -11.19
CA LEU A 174 11.23 -7.42 -10.74
C LEU A 174 12.60 -7.18 -11.32
N HIS A 175 13.63 -7.52 -10.54
CA HIS A 175 14.98 -7.60 -11.05
C HIS A 175 15.04 -8.56 -12.25
N PRO A 176 15.72 -8.20 -13.37
CA PRO A 176 15.78 -9.04 -14.57
C PRO A 176 16.26 -10.46 -14.28
N GLU A 177 17.36 -10.64 -13.54
CA GLU A 177 17.87 -11.97 -13.17
C GLU A 177 16.86 -12.76 -12.31
N PHE A 178 16.15 -12.09 -11.39
CA PHE A 178 15.14 -12.74 -10.56
C PHE A 178 13.94 -13.20 -11.40
N ARG A 179 13.54 -12.38 -12.37
CA ARG A 179 12.49 -12.71 -13.33
C ARG A 179 12.90 -13.89 -14.20
N GLU A 180 14.12 -13.90 -14.72
CA GLU A 180 14.64 -15.01 -15.53
C GLU A 180 14.71 -16.32 -14.73
N TYR A 181 15.17 -16.25 -13.48
CA TYR A 181 15.17 -17.40 -12.57
C TYR A 181 13.75 -17.92 -12.31
N ALA A 182 12.79 -17.03 -12.01
CA ALA A 182 11.40 -17.45 -11.82
C ALA A 182 10.80 -18.09 -13.08
N ILE A 183 11.14 -17.58 -14.27
CA ILE A 183 10.72 -18.18 -15.55
C ILE A 183 11.36 -19.56 -15.74
N SER A 184 12.65 -19.73 -15.43
CA SER A 184 13.33 -21.02 -15.62
C SER A 184 12.75 -22.11 -14.72
N LEU A 185 12.38 -21.78 -13.47
CA LEU A 185 11.67 -22.70 -12.57
C LEU A 185 10.30 -23.12 -13.12
N LEU A 186 9.55 -22.19 -13.70
CA LEU A 186 8.27 -22.50 -14.30
C LEU A 186 8.41 -23.30 -15.62
N GLU A 187 9.48 -23.08 -16.39
CA GLU A 187 9.79 -23.86 -17.59
C GLU A 187 10.05 -25.34 -17.25
N ILE A 188 10.66 -25.62 -16.09
CA ILE A 188 10.81 -26.99 -15.55
C ILE A 188 9.58 -27.47 -14.76
N ARG A 189 8.45 -26.76 -14.85
CA ARG A 189 7.14 -27.12 -14.25
C ARG A 189 7.14 -27.19 -12.71
N VAL A 190 7.91 -26.34 -12.04
CA VAL A 190 7.78 -26.16 -10.59
C VAL A 190 6.34 -25.71 -10.24
N PRO A 191 5.67 -26.35 -9.26
CA PRO A 191 4.36 -25.90 -8.79
C PRO A 191 4.38 -24.47 -8.26
N LEU A 192 3.34 -23.68 -8.53
CA LEU A 192 3.24 -22.29 -8.07
C LEU A 192 3.37 -22.14 -6.54
N THR A 193 2.93 -23.15 -5.78
CA THR A 193 3.08 -23.22 -4.33
C THR A 193 4.55 -23.28 -3.89
N GLN A 194 5.41 -23.92 -4.67
CA GLN A 194 6.86 -24.04 -4.41
C GLN A 194 7.67 -22.90 -5.05
N LEU A 195 7.18 -22.32 -6.15
CA LEU A 195 7.86 -21.26 -6.89
C LEU A 195 8.30 -20.10 -5.98
N LYS A 196 7.38 -19.59 -5.15
CA LYS A 196 7.69 -18.47 -4.25
C LYS A 196 8.80 -18.80 -3.25
N GLN A 197 8.81 -20.02 -2.72
CA GLN A 197 9.81 -20.46 -1.75
C GLN A 197 11.19 -20.57 -2.41
N LEU A 198 11.27 -21.17 -3.60
CA LEU A 198 12.52 -21.29 -4.36
C LEU A 198 13.06 -19.93 -4.80
N CYS A 199 12.20 -19.06 -5.32
CA CYS A 199 12.58 -17.69 -5.64
C CYS A 199 13.10 -16.93 -4.42
N ARG A 200 12.43 -17.05 -3.26
CA ARG A 200 12.87 -16.41 -2.02
C ARG A 200 14.26 -16.91 -1.58
N ALA A 201 14.48 -18.22 -1.57
CA ALA A 201 15.77 -18.80 -1.21
C ALA A 201 16.89 -18.33 -2.15
N TRP A 202 16.61 -18.30 -3.46
CA TRP A 202 17.58 -17.82 -4.46
C TRP A 202 17.88 -16.32 -4.31
N ALA A 203 16.87 -15.49 -4.06
CA ALA A 203 17.08 -14.07 -3.78
C ALA A 203 17.89 -13.84 -2.51
N GLU A 204 17.65 -14.64 -1.46
CA GLU A 204 18.40 -14.58 -0.21
C GLU A 204 19.87 -14.96 -0.39
N GLU A 205 20.16 -15.98 -1.20
CA GLU A 205 21.53 -16.35 -1.56
C GLU A 205 22.22 -15.25 -2.38
N LYS A 206 21.52 -14.65 -3.35
CA LYS A 206 22.09 -13.71 -4.32
C LYS A 206 22.26 -12.30 -3.75
N TRP A 207 21.29 -11.82 -2.97
CA TRP A 207 21.21 -10.43 -2.50
C TRP A 207 20.98 -10.30 -0.99
N GLY A 208 21.04 -11.41 -0.24
CA GLY A 208 20.72 -11.43 1.19
C GLY A 208 19.22 -11.26 1.45
N ALA A 209 18.87 -11.00 2.71
CA ALA A 209 17.47 -10.76 3.12
C ALA A 209 16.87 -9.42 2.61
N SER A 210 17.46 -8.80 1.58
CA SER A 210 16.99 -7.54 1.02
C SER A 210 15.79 -7.76 0.08
N PRO A 211 14.64 -7.11 0.32
CA PRO A 211 13.46 -7.23 -0.55
C PRO A 211 13.65 -6.58 -1.94
N GLY A 212 14.67 -5.74 -2.11
CA GLY A 212 14.93 -5.00 -3.34
C GLY A 212 15.80 -3.77 -3.12
N ASP A 213 15.87 -2.93 -4.14
CA ASP A 213 16.43 -1.58 -4.11
C ASP A 213 15.44 -0.55 -4.72
N ASN A 214 15.89 0.68 -4.95
CA ASN A 214 15.05 1.75 -5.51
C ASN A 214 14.64 1.51 -6.98
N HIS A 215 15.27 0.55 -7.67
CA HIS A 215 15.07 0.26 -9.08
C HIS A 215 14.38 -1.09 -9.31
N PHE A 216 14.65 -2.08 -8.48
CA PHE A 216 14.21 -3.46 -8.65
C PHE A 216 13.79 -4.10 -7.33
N ARG A 217 12.88 -5.07 -7.42
CA ARG A 217 12.52 -5.94 -6.30
C ARG A 217 12.98 -7.37 -6.52
N HIS A 218 13.28 -8.03 -5.41
CA HIS A 218 13.76 -9.40 -5.32
C HIS A 218 12.72 -10.35 -4.70
N ILE A 219 11.45 -9.91 -4.64
CA ILE A 219 10.33 -10.66 -4.06
C ILE A 219 9.23 -10.83 -5.11
N LEU A 220 8.70 -12.06 -5.18
CA LEU A 220 7.64 -12.46 -6.09
C LEU A 220 6.28 -12.29 -5.41
N SER A 221 5.55 -11.26 -5.82
CA SER A 221 4.18 -10.99 -5.39
C SER A 221 3.19 -12.00 -5.99
N SER A 222 2.03 -12.18 -5.35
CA SER A 222 1.00 -13.14 -5.80
C SER A 222 0.47 -12.91 -7.23
N HIS A 223 0.62 -11.72 -7.79
CA HIS A 223 0.09 -11.40 -9.13
C HIS A 223 1.10 -11.68 -10.24
N GLU A 224 2.37 -11.72 -9.88
CA GLU A 224 3.43 -11.95 -10.86
C GLU A 224 3.48 -13.36 -11.34
N THR A 225 3.03 -14.31 -10.51
CA THR A 225 2.82 -15.68 -10.97
C THR A 225 1.92 -15.70 -12.21
N THR A 226 0.89 -14.84 -12.27
CA THR A 226 0.02 -14.70 -13.45
C THR A 226 0.78 -14.09 -14.64
N SER A 227 1.53 -13.01 -14.44
CA SER A 227 2.34 -12.37 -15.50
C SER A 227 3.43 -13.31 -16.06
N LEU A 228 4.12 -14.03 -15.18
CA LEU A 228 5.15 -15.01 -15.51
C LEU A 228 4.54 -16.20 -16.26
N TYR A 229 3.39 -16.70 -15.78
CA TYR A 229 2.65 -17.76 -16.46
C TYR A 229 2.21 -17.31 -17.87
N ARG A 230 1.66 -16.09 -18.00
CA ARG A 230 1.31 -15.51 -19.32
C ARG A 230 2.52 -15.46 -20.25
N THR A 231 3.69 -15.10 -19.72
CA THR A 231 4.95 -15.10 -20.49
C THR A 231 5.29 -16.50 -21.01
N ILE A 232 5.13 -17.53 -20.19
CA ILE A 232 5.42 -18.92 -20.57
C ILE A 232 4.39 -19.49 -21.52
N SER A 233 3.10 -19.26 -21.28
CA SER A 233 2.04 -19.67 -22.22
C SER A 233 2.29 -19.12 -23.62
N ARG A 234 2.71 -17.85 -23.73
CA ARG A 234 3.09 -17.25 -25.02
C ARG A 234 4.30 -17.94 -25.65
N LYS A 235 5.35 -18.22 -24.88
CA LYS A 235 6.53 -18.98 -25.38
C LYS A 235 6.15 -20.37 -25.87
N GLN A 236 5.17 -21.01 -25.24
CA GLN A 236 4.66 -22.34 -25.60
C GLN A 236 3.62 -22.29 -26.74
N GLY A 237 3.32 -21.11 -27.30
CA GLY A 237 2.33 -20.96 -28.36
C GLY A 237 0.89 -21.20 -27.92
N ILE A 238 0.61 -21.21 -26.60
CA ILE A 238 -0.73 -21.36 -26.07
C ILE A 238 -1.49 -20.04 -26.32
N PRO A 239 -2.58 -20.05 -27.09
CA PRO A 239 -3.38 -18.86 -27.33
C PRO A 239 -3.89 -18.33 -26.00
N GLN A 240 -3.58 -17.07 -25.69
CA GLN A 240 -4.19 -16.40 -24.56
C GLN A 240 -5.54 -15.86 -25.05
N ALA A 241 -6.64 -16.26 -24.40
CA ALA A 241 -7.90 -15.58 -24.65
C ALA A 241 -7.70 -14.09 -24.37
N ALA A 242 -7.96 -13.25 -25.37
CA ALA A 242 -8.05 -11.82 -25.14
C ALA A 242 -9.15 -11.59 -24.09
N PRO A 243 -8.97 -10.64 -23.16
CA PRO A 243 -10.09 -10.20 -22.34
C PRO A 243 -11.22 -9.83 -23.31
N GLN A 244 -12.37 -10.50 -23.19
CA GLN A 244 -13.54 -10.12 -23.96
C GLN A 244 -13.89 -8.69 -23.55
N ASP A 245 -13.87 -7.77 -24.51
CA ASP A 245 -14.35 -6.40 -24.31
C ASP A 245 -15.82 -6.49 -23.86
N ASN A 246 -16.06 -6.26 -22.57
CA ASN A 246 -17.38 -6.05 -21.97
C ASN A 246 -17.48 -4.60 -21.51
#